data_AF-A0A1B8VC89-F1
#
_entry.id   AF-A0A1B8VC89-F1
#
_cell.length_a   1.000
_cell.length_b   1.000
_cell.length_c   1.000
_cell.angle_alpha   90.00
_cell.angle_beta   90.00
_cell.angle_gamma   90.00
#
_symmetry.space_group_name_H-M   'P 1'
#
loop_
_entity.id
_entity.type
_entity.pdbx_description
1 polymer ?
#
loop_
_entity_poly.entity_id
_entity_poly.type
_entity_poly.pdbx_seq_one_letter_code
_entity_poly.pdbx_strand_id
1 'polypeptide(L)'
;MPSLLVEIVRYTEECFPGWAECRLIDACGRDWRFLKPRARLRTPAQDDRLPAMGQIDCEVLERLDGTALVSTAQPRGIKSLDGENRFRIPLSALIED
;
A
#
# COMPACT_ATOMS: atom_id res chain seq x y z
N MET A 1 -1.73 1.56 -14.23
CA MET A 1 -2.65 0.84 -13.31
C MET A 1 -2.65 1.63 -12.01
N PRO A 2 -3.82 1.93 -11.41
CA PRO A 2 -3.88 2.75 -10.21
C PRO A 2 -3.06 2.13 -9.07
N SER A 3 -2.50 2.97 -8.23
CA SER A 3 -1.81 2.54 -7.03
C SER A 3 -2.13 3.44 -5.85
N LEU A 4 -2.15 2.88 -4.66
CA LEU A 4 -2.26 3.64 -3.43
C LEU A 4 -0.88 3.90 -2.82
N LEU A 5 -0.72 5.07 -2.22
CA LEU A 5 0.43 5.45 -1.42
C LEU A 5 0.41 4.73 -0.07
N VAL A 6 1.58 4.25 0.34
CA VAL A 6 1.83 3.64 1.65
C VAL A 6 3.17 4.11 2.22
N GLU A 7 3.32 4.05 3.53
CA GLU A 7 4.62 4.23 4.18
C GLU A 7 5.29 2.88 4.39
N ILE A 8 6.50 2.72 3.89
CA ILE A 8 7.36 1.58 4.18
C ILE A 8 8.02 1.85 5.52
N VAL A 9 7.78 0.99 6.51
CA VAL A 9 8.22 1.25 7.89
C VAL A 9 9.42 0.41 8.31
N ARG A 10 9.57 -0.80 7.75
CA ARG A 10 10.70 -1.70 7.98
C ARG A 10 10.80 -2.72 6.85
N TYR A 11 12.01 -3.21 6.63
CA TYR A 11 12.25 -4.43 5.87
C TYR A 11 12.39 -5.62 6.83
N THR A 12 11.86 -6.78 6.45
CA THR A 12 11.99 -8.02 7.20
C THR A 12 12.73 -9.06 6.35
N GLU A 13 13.64 -9.79 6.99
CA GLU A 13 14.42 -10.86 6.37
C GLU A 13 13.76 -12.24 6.51
N GLU A 14 12.58 -12.31 7.14
CA GLU A 14 11.90 -13.56 7.51
C GLU A 14 11.61 -14.48 6.31
N CYS A 15 11.60 -13.97 5.08
CA CYS A 15 11.46 -14.74 3.85
C CYS A 15 12.30 -14.13 2.73
N PHE A 16 13.18 -14.90 2.07
CA PHE A 16 13.94 -14.45 0.88
C PHE A 16 13.01 -14.14 -0.31
N PRO A 17 13.16 -13.02 -1.04
CA PRO A 17 14.25 -12.02 -1.02
C PRO A 17 14.01 -10.81 -0.07
N GLY A 18 13.17 -10.95 0.94
CA GLY A 18 12.82 -9.93 1.93
C GLY A 18 11.42 -9.35 1.68
N TRP A 19 10.77 -8.92 2.76
CA TRP A 19 9.46 -8.26 2.73
C TRP A 19 9.56 -6.85 3.29
N ALA A 20 8.69 -5.97 2.81
CA ALA A 20 8.48 -4.65 3.35
C ALA A 20 7.17 -4.67 4.14
N GLU A 21 7.23 -4.24 5.39
CA GLU A 21 6.02 -3.89 6.11
C GLU A 21 5.63 -2.46 5.73
N CYS A 22 4.41 -2.32 5.21
CA CYS A 22 3.87 -1.06 4.76
C CYS A 22 2.68 -0.65 5.62
N ARG A 23 2.46 0.65 5.73
CA ARG A 23 1.41 1.28 6.50
C ARG A 23 0.52 2.12 5.57
N LEU A 24 -0.79 2.00 5.74
CA LEU A 24 -1.78 2.89 5.14
C LEU A 24 -2.60 3.51 6.26
N ILE A 25 -2.78 4.82 6.21
CA ILE A 25 -3.85 5.49 6.96
C ILE A 25 -5.00 5.73 6.01
N ASP A 26 -6.15 5.16 6.33
CA ASP A 26 -7.35 5.29 5.51
C ASP A 26 -8.08 6.62 5.77
N ALA A 27 -9.13 6.90 5.01
CA ALA A 27 -9.90 8.14 5.12
C ALA A 27 -10.61 8.31 6.47
N CYS A 28 -10.77 7.23 7.24
CA CYS A 28 -11.34 7.23 8.58
C CYS A 28 -10.27 7.36 9.67
N GLY A 29 -8.98 7.48 9.30
CA GLY A 29 -7.86 7.53 10.23
C GLY A 29 -7.42 6.17 10.77
N ARG A 30 -7.92 5.05 10.22
CA ARG A 30 -7.52 3.71 10.65
C ARG A 30 -6.17 3.33 10.06
N ASP A 31 -5.33 2.73 10.90
CA ASP A 31 -4.03 2.18 10.55
C ASP A 31 -4.17 0.76 10.01
N TRP A 32 -3.62 0.55 8.81
CA TRP A 32 -3.57 -0.76 8.16
C TRP A 32 -2.13 -1.15 7.86
N ARG A 33 -1.81 -2.40 8.16
CA ARG A 33 -0.47 -2.98 7.96
C ARG A 33 -0.48 -4.01 6.86
N PHE A 34 0.50 -3.95 5.97
CA PHE A 34 0.66 -4.85 4.84
C PHE A 34 2.03 -5.47 4.84
N LEU A 35 2.12 -6.72 4.42
CA LEU A 35 3.36 -7.31 3.97
C LEU A 35 3.36 -7.34 2.44
N LYS A 36 4.41 -6.78 1.85
CA LYS A 36 4.65 -6.80 0.41
C LYS A 36 6.07 -7.27 0.10
N PRO A 37 6.29 -8.15 -0.89
CA PRO A 37 7.64 -8.55 -1.29
C PRO A 37 8.46 -7.32 -1.70
N ARG A 38 9.68 -7.18 -1.16
CA ARG A 38 10.55 -6.01 -1.43
C ARG A 38 10.77 -5.82 -2.93
N ALA A 39 10.95 -6.92 -3.66
CA ALA A 39 11.15 -6.92 -5.12
C ALA A 39 9.97 -6.36 -5.94
N ARG A 40 8.78 -6.22 -5.35
CA ARG A 40 7.57 -5.67 -6.01
C ARG A 40 7.20 -4.28 -5.49
N LEU A 41 7.96 -3.74 -4.55
CA LEU A 41 7.75 -2.42 -3.99
C LEU A 41 8.27 -1.37 -4.96
N ARG A 42 7.42 -0.41 -5.32
CA ARG A 42 7.86 0.77 -6.09
C ARG A 42 8.08 1.90 -5.09
N THR A 43 9.30 2.42 -5.03
CA THR A 43 9.64 3.61 -4.26
C THR A 43 9.97 4.74 -5.25
N PRO A 44 9.42 5.95 -5.08
CA PRO A 44 9.71 7.08 -5.95
C PRO A 44 11.13 7.66 -5.72
N ALA A 45 11.75 7.36 -4.57
CA ALA A 45 13.13 7.70 -4.26
C ALA A 45 13.96 6.44 -3.97
N GLN A 46 15.24 6.48 -4.35
CA GLN A 46 16.24 5.43 -4.07
C GLN A 46 16.88 5.59 -2.67
N ASP A 47 16.20 6.29 -1.76
CA ASP A 47 16.67 6.49 -0.38
C ASP A 47 16.16 5.33 0.49
N ASP A 48 17.08 4.56 1.06
CA ASP A 48 16.78 3.43 1.95
C ASP A 48 16.39 3.86 3.38
N ARG A 49 16.30 5.18 3.65
CA ARG A 49 15.84 5.72 4.93
C ARG A 49 14.35 5.46 5.16
N LEU A 50 14.02 5.02 6.36
CA LEU A 50 12.64 4.69 6.76
C LEU A 50 12.12 5.69 7.83
N PRO A 51 10.81 6.02 7.82
CA PRO A 51 9.82 5.57 6.85
C PRO A 51 10.02 6.18 5.45
N ALA A 52 9.77 5.39 4.41
CA ALA A 52 9.85 5.81 3.01
C ALA A 52 8.48 5.72 2.33
N MET A 53 8.22 6.54 1.32
CA MET A 53 7.01 6.41 0.51
C MET A 53 7.11 5.23 -0.45
N GLY A 54 6.06 4.43 -0.52
CA GLY A 54 5.90 3.32 -1.45
C GLY A 54 4.55 3.34 -2.15
N GLN A 55 4.44 2.54 -3.21
CA GLN A 55 3.18 2.35 -3.94
C GLN A 55 2.76 0.88 -3.93
N ILE A 56 1.46 0.65 -3.77
CA ILE A 56 0.80 -0.65 -3.91
C ILE A 56 -0.23 -0.56 -5.02
N ASP A 57 -0.11 -1.42 -6.03
CA ASP A 57 -1.11 -1.52 -7.09
C ASP A 57 -2.49 -1.87 -6.51
N CYS A 58 -3.54 -1.27 -7.04
CA CYS A 58 -4.91 -1.52 -6.63
C CYS A 58 -5.91 -1.34 -7.77
N GLU A 59 -7.09 -1.89 -7.56
CA GLU A 59 -8.28 -1.59 -8.36
C GLU A 59 -9.09 -0.50 -7.66
N VAL A 60 -9.57 0.49 -8.41
CA VAL A 60 -10.52 1.49 -7.90
C VAL A 60 -11.93 0.93 -8.09
N LEU A 61 -12.65 0.72 -6.99
CA LEU A 61 -14.01 0.18 -7.01
C LEU A 61 -15.07 1.28 -7.06
N GLU A 62 -14.85 2.38 -6.36
CA GLU A 62 -15.79 3.50 -6.25
C GLU A 62 -15.04 4.80 -5.92
N ARG A 63 -15.59 5.95 -6.33
CA ARG A 63 -15.18 7.29 -5.87
C ARG A 63 -16.37 8.01 -5.26
N LEU A 64 -16.16 8.61 -4.10
CA LEU A 64 -17.19 9.35 -3.38
C LEU A 64 -16.56 10.40 -2.47
N ASP A 65 -17.03 11.65 -2.54
CA ASP A 65 -16.73 12.73 -1.59
C ASP A 65 -15.25 12.90 -1.24
N GLY A 66 -14.37 12.96 -2.25
CA GLY A 66 -12.94 13.15 -2.03
C GLY A 66 -12.21 11.88 -1.57
N THR A 67 -12.87 10.73 -1.57
CA THR A 67 -12.32 9.41 -1.26
C THR A 67 -12.50 8.43 -2.41
N ALA A 68 -11.72 7.35 -2.38
CA ALA A 68 -11.91 6.19 -3.24
C ALA A 68 -11.98 4.91 -2.40
N LEU A 69 -12.89 4.01 -2.75
CA LEU A 69 -12.84 2.62 -2.29
C LEU A 69 -11.93 1.85 -3.23
N VAL A 70 -10.83 1.30 -2.72
CA VAL A 70 -9.86 0.53 -3.50
C VAL A 70 -9.77 -0.91 -3.03
N SER A 71 -9.37 -1.82 -3.92
CA SER A 71 -9.13 -3.23 -3.64
C SER A 71 -7.69 -3.61 -3.95
N THR A 72 -7.04 -4.31 -3.02
CA THR A 72 -5.72 -4.93 -3.22
C THR A 72 -5.81 -6.43 -3.48
N ALA A 73 -7.01 -6.98 -3.74
CA ALA A 73 -7.19 -8.42 -3.98
C ALA A 73 -6.55 -8.89 -5.30
N GLN A 74 -6.51 -8.01 -6.30
CA GLN A 74 -5.90 -8.20 -7.61
C GLN A 74 -4.91 -7.03 -7.81
N PRO A 75 -3.82 -7.06 -7.06
CA PRO A 75 -2.62 -7.77 -7.51
C PRO A 75 -2.13 -8.82 -6.50
N ARG A 76 -1.73 -9.99 -7.00
CA ARG A 76 -1.24 -11.08 -6.14
C ARG A 76 0.03 -10.68 -5.38
N GLY A 77 0.09 -11.07 -4.10
CA GLY A 77 1.27 -10.90 -3.25
C GLY A 77 1.22 -9.71 -2.29
N ILE A 78 0.07 -9.04 -2.17
CA ILE A 78 -0.20 -8.06 -1.11
C ILE A 78 -1.11 -8.73 -0.08
N LYS A 79 -0.70 -8.68 1.19
CA LYS A 79 -1.51 -9.21 2.29
C LYS A 79 -1.57 -8.18 3.40
N SER A 80 -2.77 -7.70 3.73
CA SER A 80 -2.95 -6.98 5.00
C SER A 80 -2.83 -7.99 6.14
N LEU A 81 -2.29 -7.56 7.28
CA LEU A 81 -2.15 -8.42 8.45
C LEU A 81 -3.51 -8.84 9.02
N ASP A 82 -4.55 -8.04 8.81
CA ASP A 82 -5.92 -8.30 9.26
C ASP A 82 -6.75 -9.11 8.26
N GLY A 83 -6.23 -9.39 7.07
CA GLY A 83 -6.93 -10.12 6.00
C GLY A 83 -7.91 -9.28 5.16
N GLU A 84 -8.13 -8.01 5.51
CA GLU A 84 -8.89 -7.05 4.71
C GLU A 84 -8.15 -6.73 3.39
N ASN A 85 -8.89 -6.49 2.32
CA ASN A 85 -8.35 -6.07 1.03
C ASN A 85 -9.07 -4.86 0.41
N ARG A 86 -10.08 -4.31 1.09
CA ARG A 86 -10.80 -3.11 0.65
C ARG A 86 -10.57 -1.95 1.61
N PHE A 87 -10.17 -0.81 1.07
CA PHE A 87 -9.81 0.35 1.87
C PHE A 87 -10.44 1.62 1.29
N ARG A 88 -10.99 2.46 2.16
CA ARG A 88 -11.48 3.79 1.79
C ARG A 88 -10.33 4.77 1.95
N ILE A 89 -9.74 5.28 0.88
CA ILE A 89 -8.57 6.17 0.95
C ILE A 89 -8.93 7.58 0.51
N PRO A 90 -8.26 8.63 1.02
CA PRO A 90 -8.38 9.95 0.43
C PRO A 90 -7.85 9.95 -1.01
N LEU A 91 -8.43 10.74 -1.91
CA LEU A 91 -7.96 10.81 -3.31
C LEU A 91 -6.50 11.26 -3.43
N SER A 92 -5.97 12.02 -2.46
CA SER A 92 -4.55 12.39 -2.41
C SER A 92 -3.61 11.20 -2.19
N ALA A 93 -4.12 10.06 -1.73
CA ALA A 93 -3.36 8.83 -1.59
C ALA A 93 -3.48 7.90 -2.82
N LEU A 94 -4.27 8.27 -3.83
CA LEU A 94 -4.42 7.52 -5.07
C LEU A 94 -3.52 8.12 -6.16
N ILE A 95 -2.72 7.27 -6.80
CA ILE A 95 -1.82 7.62 -7.91
C ILE A 95 -2.32 6.95 -9.18
N GLU A 96 -2.53 7.77 -10.20
CA GLU A 96 -3.05 7.39 -11.51
C GLU A 96 -2.17 8.04 -12.58
N ASP A 97 -1.12 7.32 -12.99
CA ASP A 97 -0.34 7.64 -14.19
C ASP A 97 -1.04 7.09 -15.45
#